data_AF-A0A8J3CLJ4-F1
#
_entry.id   AF-A0A8J3CLJ4-F1
#
_cell.length_a   1.000
_cell.length_b   1.000
_cell.length_c   1.000
_cell.angle_alpha   90.00
_cell.angle_beta   90.00
_cell.angle_gamma   90.00
#
_symmetry.space_group_name_H-M   'P 1'
#
loop_
_entity.id
_entity.type
_entity.pdbx_description
1 polymer ?
#
loop_
_entity_poly.entity_id
_entity_poly.type
_entity_poly.pdbx_seq_one_letter_code
_entity_poly.pdbx_strand_id
1 'polypeptide(L)'
;MWFKGFNMARPTFAPTDAQREQVKILSACGVPQKNICQILAGKNPPMDEKTLRKHFAVELDNGSALANAKVAQSLFKKATGGNVTAQIFWLKTRAGWKETQHVEHAGTIETKQSPANLSDEQLTAMLKERGISMSLLKK
;
A
#
# COMPACT_ATOMS: atom_id res chain seq x y z
N MET A 1 20.70 -24.46 -53.40
CA MET A 1 20.05 -24.70 -52.09
C MET A 1 20.98 -24.22 -50.99
N TRP A 2 20.65 -23.11 -50.31
CA TRP A 2 21.49 -22.54 -49.25
C TRP A 2 20.61 -22.03 -48.10
N PHE A 3 20.19 -22.91 -47.20
CA PHE A 3 19.72 -22.50 -45.87
C PHE A 3 20.72 -23.04 -44.84
N LYS A 4 21.71 -22.21 -44.50
CA LYS A 4 22.52 -22.42 -43.29
C LYS A 4 21.63 -22.07 -42.08
N GLY A 5 21.23 -23.09 -41.34
CA GLY A 5 20.54 -22.93 -40.06
C GLY A 5 21.46 -22.23 -39.06
N PHE A 6 21.14 -20.97 -38.74
CA PHE A 6 21.73 -20.28 -37.59
C PHE A 6 21.08 -20.84 -36.32
N ASN A 7 21.71 -21.85 -35.72
CA ASN A 7 21.42 -22.24 -34.34
C ASN A 7 21.93 -21.14 -33.40
N MET A 8 21.17 -20.06 -33.27
CA MET A 8 21.47 -18.95 -32.37
C MET A 8 20.78 -19.21 -31.02
N ALA A 9 21.30 -20.17 -30.25
CA ALA A 9 20.96 -20.23 -28.83
C ALA A 9 21.44 -18.93 -28.19
N ARG A 10 20.51 -18.04 -27.83
CA ARG A 10 20.83 -16.77 -27.15
C ARG A 10 21.57 -17.11 -25.85
N PRO A 11 22.76 -16.55 -25.59
CA PRO A 11 23.50 -16.83 -24.36
C PRO A 11 22.62 -16.62 -23.14
N THR A 12 22.67 -17.57 -22.20
CA THR A 12 21.92 -17.47 -20.95
C THR A 12 22.45 -16.28 -20.16
N PHE A 13 21.56 -15.35 -19.80
CA PHE A 13 21.94 -14.16 -19.05
C PHE A 13 22.38 -14.55 -17.64
N ALA A 14 23.62 -14.21 -17.29
CA ALA A 14 24.17 -14.36 -15.95
C ALA A 14 24.29 -12.96 -15.29
N PRO A 15 23.53 -12.67 -14.23
CA PRO A 15 23.61 -11.39 -13.52
C PRO A 15 24.95 -11.27 -12.79
N THR A 16 25.62 -10.13 -12.90
CA THR A 16 26.84 -9.83 -12.12
C THR A 16 26.48 -9.26 -10.74
N ASP A 17 27.39 -9.36 -9.78
CA ASP A 17 27.18 -8.81 -8.44
C ASP A 17 26.96 -7.29 -8.45
N ALA A 18 27.66 -6.57 -9.33
CA ALA A 18 27.44 -5.13 -9.52
C ALA A 18 26.01 -4.83 -10.02
N GLN A 19 25.47 -5.65 -10.93
CA GLN A 19 24.10 -5.51 -11.39
C GLN A 19 23.10 -5.82 -10.28
N ARG A 20 23.38 -6.84 -9.44
CA ARG A 20 22.53 -7.18 -8.29
C ARG A 20 22.44 -6.03 -7.30
N GLU A 21 23.59 -5.46 -6.93
CA GLU A 21 23.61 -4.32 -6.01
C GLU A 21 22.90 -3.10 -6.62
N GLN A 22 23.08 -2.84 -7.91
CA GLN A 22 22.37 -1.77 -8.60
C GLN A 22 20.85 -1.99 -8.62
N VAL A 23 20.36 -3.20 -8.92
CA VAL A 23 18.92 -3.52 -8.87
C VAL A 23 18.37 -3.35 -7.47
N LYS A 24 19.10 -3.84 -6.46
CA LYS A 24 18.70 -3.74 -5.05
C LYS A 24 18.55 -2.30 -4.61
N ILE A 25 19.50 -1.42 -4.96
CA ILE A 25 19.45 0.01 -4.65
C ILE A 25 18.27 0.69 -5.38
N LEU A 26 18.09 0.41 -6.67
CA LEU A 26 17.02 1.03 -7.44
C LEU A 26 15.63 0.59 -6.96
N SER A 27 15.47 -0.71 -6.64
CA SER A 27 14.25 -1.24 -6.02
C SER A 27 14.00 -0.63 -4.63
N ALA A 28 15.06 -0.51 -3.82
CA ALA A 28 15.01 0.16 -2.53
C ALA A 28 14.52 1.61 -2.62
N CYS A 29 14.88 2.32 -3.70
CA CYS A 29 14.43 3.69 -3.98
C CYS A 29 13.02 3.77 -4.60
N GLY A 30 12.35 2.64 -4.84
CA GLY A 30 11.01 2.61 -5.45
C GLY A 30 11.00 2.85 -6.96
N VAL A 31 12.12 2.64 -7.65
CA VAL A 31 12.18 2.82 -9.11
C VAL A 31 11.36 1.71 -9.80
N PRO A 32 10.46 2.04 -10.75
CA PRO A 32 9.69 1.03 -11.48
C PRO A 32 10.59 0.05 -12.23
N GLN A 33 10.22 -1.24 -12.26
CA GLN A 33 11.00 -2.31 -12.91
C GLN A 33 11.32 -2.00 -14.39
N LYS A 34 10.39 -1.35 -15.11
CA LYS A 34 10.59 -0.86 -16.48
C LYS A 34 11.80 0.07 -16.59
N ASN A 35 11.90 1.03 -15.66
CA ASN A 35 12.99 2.00 -15.63
C ASN A 35 14.29 1.34 -15.17
N ILE A 36 14.22 0.39 -14.22
CA ILE A 36 15.39 -0.43 -13.84
C ILE A 36 15.96 -1.17 -15.05
N CYS A 37 15.09 -1.74 -15.89
CA CYS A 37 15.52 -2.40 -17.14
C CYS A 37 16.23 -1.42 -18.09
N GLN A 38 15.73 -0.19 -18.23
CA GLN A 38 16.36 0.86 -19.06
C GLN A 38 17.72 1.32 -18.49
N ILE A 39 17.82 1.48 -17.17
CA ILE A 39 19.06 1.88 -16.50
C ILE A 39 20.13 0.79 -16.65
N LEU A 40 19.73 -0.47 -16.61
CA LEU A 40 20.62 -1.61 -16.84
C LEU A 40 20.87 -1.91 -18.32
N ALA A 41 20.17 -1.24 -19.24
CA ALA A 41 20.24 -1.45 -20.69
C ALA A 41 21.51 -0.89 -21.34
N GLY A 42 22.62 -0.80 -20.60
CA GLY A 42 23.96 -0.66 -21.18
C GLY A 42 24.37 -1.83 -22.10
N LYS A 43 23.51 -2.85 -22.26
CA LYS A 43 23.69 -3.96 -23.20
C LYS A 43 22.58 -3.96 -24.25
N ASN A 44 22.97 -4.02 -25.52
CA ASN A 44 22.10 -4.41 -26.63
C ASN A 44 22.06 -5.95 -26.69
N PRO A 45 20.90 -6.62 -26.62
CA PRO A 45 19.53 -6.06 -26.63
C PRO A 45 19.05 -5.61 -25.24
N PRO A 46 18.10 -4.66 -25.17
CA PRO A 46 17.51 -4.20 -23.92
C PRO A 46 16.93 -5.35 -23.10
N MET A 47 17.08 -5.26 -21.78
CA MET A 47 16.58 -6.26 -20.86
C MET A 47 15.06 -6.17 -20.75
N ASP A 48 14.39 -7.31 -20.91
CA ASP A 48 12.95 -7.41 -20.66
C ASP A 48 12.67 -7.57 -19.16
N GLU A 49 11.52 -7.08 -18.70
CA GLU A 49 11.15 -7.17 -17.30
C GLU A 49 11.01 -8.62 -16.81
N LYS A 50 10.65 -9.56 -17.68
CA LYS A 50 10.60 -10.99 -17.31
C LYS A 50 12.00 -11.51 -16.96
N THR A 51 13.02 -11.06 -17.68
CA THR A 51 14.43 -11.39 -17.40
C THR A 51 14.86 -10.75 -16.08
N LEU A 52 14.49 -9.49 -15.84
CA LEU A 52 14.78 -8.83 -14.56
C LEU A 52 14.20 -9.61 -13.39
N ARG A 53 12.90 -9.95 -13.43
CA ARG A 53 12.24 -10.73 -12.37
C ARG A 53 12.84 -12.11 -12.19
N LYS A 54 13.24 -12.80 -13.27
CA LYS A 54 13.84 -14.14 -13.19
C LYS A 54 15.19 -14.13 -12.48
N HIS A 55 16.03 -13.13 -12.74
CA HIS A 55 17.42 -13.12 -12.28
C HIS A 55 17.64 -12.30 -11.01
N PHE A 56 16.74 -11.36 -10.71
CA PHE A 56 16.87 -10.41 -9.62
C PHE A 56 15.66 -10.39 -8.66
N ALA A 57 14.89 -11.48 -8.57
CA ALA A 57 13.72 -11.56 -7.67
C ALA A 57 14.06 -11.17 -6.23
N VAL A 58 15.17 -11.72 -5.70
CA VAL A 58 15.62 -11.48 -4.33
C VAL A 58 15.91 -10.00 -4.09
N GLU A 59 16.56 -9.33 -5.02
CA GLU A 59 16.90 -7.91 -4.93
C GLU A 59 15.69 -7.00 -5.08
N LEU A 60 14.74 -7.40 -5.93
CA LEU A 60 13.47 -6.71 -6.09
C LEU A 60 12.64 -6.79 -4.81
N ASP A 61 12.43 -8.00 -4.28
CA ASP A 61 11.60 -8.24 -3.10
C ASP A 61 12.25 -7.67 -1.82
N ASN A 62 13.55 -7.91 -1.63
CA ASN A 62 14.24 -7.46 -0.42
C ASN A 62 14.64 -5.98 -0.47
N GLY A 63 14.77 -5.39 -1.65
CA GLY A 63 15.21 -4.00 -1.82
C GLY A 63 14.35 -3.04 -1.01
N SER A 64 13.03 -3.08 -1.20
CA SER A 64 12.09 -2.20 -0.50
C SER A 64 12.06 -2.47 1.02
N ALA A 65 12.08 -3.74 1.43
CA ALA A 65 12.11 -4.09 2.86
C ALA A 65 13.38 -3.58 3.56
N LEU A 66 14.55 -3.75 2.94
CA LEU A 66 15.82 -3.27 3.47
C LEU A 66 15.89 -1.73 3.49
N ALA A 67 15.34 -1.06 2.47
CA ALA A 67 15.24 0.40 2.43
C ALA A 67 14.41 0.92 3.61
N ASN A 68 13.22 0.34 3.79
CA ASN A 68 12.32 0.69 4.87
C ASN A 68 12.96 0.43 6.25
N ALA A 69 13.68 -0.68 6.41
CA ALA A 69 14.41 -0.97 7.63
C ALA A 69 15.50 0.07 7.93
N LYS A 70 16.27 0.49 6.91
CA LYS A 70 17.31 1.51 7.06
C LYS A 70 16.74 2.88 7.43
N VAL A 71 15.63 3.28 6.80
CA VAL A 71 14.91 4.51 7.16
C VAL A 71 14.37 4.42 8.59
N ALA A 72 13.76 3.29 8.96
CA ALA A 72 13.24 3.06 10.31
C ALA A 72 14.34 3.10 11.37
N GLN A 73 15.53 2.54 11.10
CA GLN A 73 16.69 2.61 11.99
C GLN A 73 17.16 4.06 12.19
N SER A 74 17.25 4.84 11.12
CA SER A 74 17.61 6.26 11.18
C SER A 74 16.59 7.08 11.99
N LEU A 75 15.30 6.85 11.75
CA LEU A 75 14.20 7.45 12.49
C LEU A 75 14.30 7.12 13.98
N PHE A 76 14.50 5.84 14.32
CA PHE A 76 14.66 5.39 15.71
C PHE A 76 15.83 6.11 16.39
N LYS A 77 17.01 6.13 15.76
CA LYS A 77 18.19 6.83 16.28
C LYS A 77 17.92 8.32 16.52
N LYS A 78 17.22 8.99 15.60
CA LYS A 78 16.83 10.40 15.78
C LYS A 78 15.84 10.57 16.94
N ALA A 79 14.86 9.70 17.05
CA ALA A 79 13.88 9.75 18.13
C ALA A 79 14.56 9.55 19.50
N THR A 80 15.43 8.55 19.65
CA THR A 80 16.19 8.30 20.89
C THR A 80 17.23 9.38 21.17
N GLY A 81 17.66 10.11 20.15
CA GLY A 81 18.60 11.24 20.27
C GLY A 81 17.96 12.59 20.59
N GLY A 82 16.65 12.64 20.88
CA GLY A 82 15.97 13.88 21.31
C GLY A 82 15.24 14.65 20.21
N ASN A 83 15.16 14.13 18.98
CA ASN A 83 14.37 14.79 17.93
C ASN A 83 12.86 14.63 18.21
N VAL A 84 12.22 15.72 18.67
CA VAL A 84 10.80 15.72 19.06
C VAL A 84 9.87 15.29 17.93
N THR A 85 10.10 15.74 16.69
CA THR A 85 9.28 15.36 15.54
C THR A 85 9.34 13.85 15.26
N ALA A 86 10.54 13.26 15.32
CA ALA A 86 10.72 11.82 15.15
C ALA A 86 10.08 11.03 16.29
N GLN A 87 10.15 11.52 17.52
CA GLN A 87 9.48 10.93 18.69
C GLN A 87 7.96 10.93 18.52
N ILE A 88 7.37 12.08 18.19
CA ILE A 88 5.93 12.22 17.95
C ILE A 88 5.49 11.27 16.83
N PHE A 89 6.21 11.27 15.71
CA PHE A 89 5.90 10.37 14.60
C PHE A 89 5.98 8.89 15.02
N TRP A 90 7.02 8.49 15.76
CA TRP A 90 7.18 7.11 16.24
C TRP A 90 6.02 6.71 17.16
N LEU A 91 5.70 7.55 18.15
CA LEU A 91 4.65 7.24 19.12
C LEU A 91 3.29 7.09 18.44
N LYS A 92 2.97 7.96 17.47
CA LYS A 92 1.72 7.89 16.71
C LYS A 92 1.66 6.71 15.73
N THR A 93 2.70 6.51 14.92
CA THR A 93 2.64 5.59 13.77
C THR A 93 3.13 4.18 14.07
N ARG A 94 4.00 4.00 15.07
CA ARG A 94 4.58 2.71 15.44
C ARG A 94 4.19 2.24 16.84
N ALA A 95 4.15 3.13 17.83
CA ALA A 95 3.75 2.78 19.20
C ALA A 95 2.21 2.79 19.42
N GLY A 96 1.45 3.21 18.41
CA GLY A 96 -0.01 3.16 18.43
C GLY A 96 -0.70 4.24 19.26
N TRP A 97 0.01 5.32 19.64
CA TRP A 97 -0.59 6.42 20.37
C TRP A 97 -1.58 7.16 19.46
N LYS A 98 -2.80 7.35 19.96
CA LYS A 98 -3.86 8.08 19.27
C LYS A 98 -4.34 9.22 20.16
N GLU A 99 -4.74 10.32 19.54
CA GLU A 99 -5.43 11.39 20.25
C GLU A 99 -6.90 11.01 20.45
N THR A 100 -7.45 11.34 21.61
CA THR A 100 -8.89 11.24 21.85
C THR A 100 -9.58 12.41 21.16
N GLN A 101 -10.48 12.14 20.24
CA GLN A 101 -11.33 13.17 19.63
C GLN A 101 -12.68 13.22 20.34
N HIS A 102 -13.01 14.37 20.94
CA HIS A 102 -14.37 14.65 21.41
C HIS A 102 -15.12 15.36 20.28
N VAL A 103 -16.11 14.68 19.69
CA VAL A 103 -16.91 15.21 18.58
C VAL A 103 -18.27 15.58 19.12
N GLU A 104 -18.49 16.88 19.36
CA GLU A 104 -19.79 17.43 19.73
C GLU A 104 -20.60 17.75 18.47
N HIS A 105 -21.82 17.24 18.39
CA HIS A 105 -22.74 17.56 17.31
C HIS A 105 -23.66 18.68 17.78
N ALA A 106 -23.40 19.92 17.37
CA ALA A 106 -24.22 21.09 17.66
C ALA A 106 -25.17 21.44 16.49
N GLY A 107 -25.83 20.43 15.93
CA GLY A 107 -26.82 20.60 14.87
C GLY A 107 -28.21 20.28 15.39
N THR A 108 -29.19 21.14 15.11
CA THR A 108 -30.60 20.77 15.20
C THR A 108 -30.82 19.59 14.27
N ILE A 109 -31.11 18.41 14.81
CA ILE A 109 -31.61 17.31 14.00
C ILE A 109 -33.01 17.75 13.56
N GLU A 110 -33.14 18.28 12.34
CA GLU A 110 -34.44 18.41 11.68
C GLU A 110 -34.98 17.01 11.42
N THR A 111 -35.58 16.41 12.46
CA THR A 111 -36.44 15.25 12.26
C THR A 111 -37.61 15.75 11.42
N LYS A 112 -37.60 15.46 10.11
CA LYS A 112 -38.68 15.85 9.18
C LYS A 112 -40.07 15.43 9.69
N GLN A 113 -40.11 14.46 10.59
CA GLN A 113 -41.30 14.07 11.34
C GLN A 113 -40.88 13.69 12.76
N SER A 114 -41.35 14.43 13.76
CA SER A 114 -41.31 13.96 15.14
C SER A 114 -42.24 12.74 15.25
N PRO A 115 -41.80 11.60 15.83
CA PRO A 115 -42.66 10.42 15.99
C PRO A 115 -43.90 10.69 16.85
N ALA A 116 -43.94 11.79 17.60
CA ALA A 116 -45.10 12.22 18.37
C ALA A 116 -46.27 12.78 17.53
N ASN A 117 -46.02 13.16 16.26
CA ASN A 117 -47.03 13.76 15.38
C ASN A 117 -47.48 12.83 14.24
N LEU A 118 -47.01 11.58 14.23
CA LEU A 118 -47.40 10.56 13.26
C LEU A 118 -48.51 9.70 13.86
N SER A 119 -49.59 9.47 13.12
CA SER A 119 -50.61 8.52 13.56
C SER A 119 -50.03 7.10 13.62
N ASP A 120 -50.62 6.24 14.46
CA ASP A 120 -50.24 4.82 14.55
C ASP A 120 -50.28 4.13 13.18
N GLU A 121 -51.16 4.58 12.29
CA GLU A 121 -51.28 4.10 10.91
C GLU A 121 -50.07 4.52 10.04
N GLN A 122 -49.58 5.75 10.21
CA GLN A 122 -48.37 6.21 9.52
C GLN A 122 -47.12 5.52 10.06
N LEU A 123 -47.04 5.32 11.39
CA LEU A 123 -45.92 4.60 12.02
C LEU A 123 -45.86 3.13 11.54
N THR A 124 -47.00 2.46 11.48
CA THR A 124 -47.09 1.08 10.99
C THR A 124 -46.75 0.98 9.51
N ALA A 125 -47.14 1.95 8.68
CA ALA A 125 -46.76 2.01 7.27
C ALA A 125 -45.23 2.17 7.08
N MET A 126 -44.59 3.06 7.85
CA MET A 126 -43.14 3.27 7.79
C MET A 126 -42.35 2.04 8.25
N LEU A 127 -42.82 1.34 9.28
CA LEU A 127 -42.19 0.10 9.77
C LEU A 127 -42.29 -1.02 8.73
N LYS A 128 -43.44 -1.14 8.05
CA LYS A 128 -43.65 -2.11 6.99
C LYS A 128 -42.78 -1.83 5.76
N GLU A 129 -42.64 -0.56 5.35
CA GLU A 129 -41.76 -0.15 4.24
C GLU A 129 -40.28 -0.46 4.53
N ARG A 130 -39.87 -0.33 5.80
CA ARG A 130 -38.51 -0.66 6.26
C ARG A 130 -38.32 -2.14 6.61
N GLY A 131 -39.32 -2.99 6.39
CA GLY A 131 -39.25 -4.43 6.64
C GLY A 131 -39.15 -4.82 8.11
N ILE A 132 -39.54 -3.93 9.03
CA ILE A 132 -39.50 -4.16 10.47
C ILE A 132 -40.83 -4.76 10.91
N SER A 133 -40.79 -5.96 11.50
CA SER A 133 -41.98 -6.64 11.99
C SER A 133 -42.52 -5.98 13.27
N MET A 134 -43.80 -5.62 13.27
CA MET A 134 -44.52 -5.09 14.44
C MET A 134 -44.54 -6.06 15.64
N SER A 135 -44.28 -7.35 15.43
CA SER A 135 -44.19 -8.34 16.52
C SER A 135 -42.99 -8.11 17.44
N LEU A 136 -42.00 -7.32 17.02
CA LEU A 136 -40.79 -7.01 17.80
C LEU A 136 -40.97 -5.83 18.78
N LEU A 137 -42.10 -5.12 18.70
CA LEU A 137 -42.39 -3.91 19.51
C LEU A 137 -43.37 -4.16 20.66
N LYS A 138 -44.06 -5.30 20.69
CA LYS A 138 -44.89 -5.70 21.83
C LYS A 138 -44.03 -6.46 22.84
N LYS A 139 -43.69 -5.80 23.95
CA LYS A 139 -43.49 -6.50 25.22
C LYS A 139 -44.83 -6.75 25.87
#